data_AF-A0A5C7A5X3-F1
#
_entry.id   AF-A0A5C7A5X3-F1
#
_cell.length_a   1.000
_cell.length_b   1.000
_cell.length_c   1.000
_cell.angle_alpha   90.00
_cell.angle_beta   90.00
_cell.angle_gamma   90.00
#
_symmetry.space_group_name_H-M   'P 1'
#
loop_
_entity.id
_entity.type
_entity.pdbx_description
1 polymer ?
#
loop_
_entity_poly.entity_id
_entity_poly.type
_entity_poly.pdbx_seq_one_letter_code
_entity_poly.pdbx_strand_id
1 'polypeptide(L)' 'MVITNSPSVDAAVRQASNGTPGTAGNAASLLVLRKAMDVQEAGAAALLAALPQAPALATEGTLGRNINTYA' A
#
# COMPACT_ATOMS: atom_id res chain seq x y z
N MET A 1 -1.17 1.73 -10.32
CA MET A 1 -0.07 1.27 -9.44
C MET A 1 -0.61 0.14 -8.59
N VAL A 2 -0.17 -1.10 -8.82
CA VAL A 2 -0.69 -2.31 -8.13
C VAL A 2 0.14 -2.53 -6.87
N ILE A 3 -0.48 -2.35 -5.70
CA ILE A 3 0.18 -2.37 -4.38
C ILE A 3 0.53 -3.80 -3.97
N THR A 4 -0.22 -4.79 -4.46
CA THR A 4 -0.12 -6.21 -4.08
C THR A 4 1.04 -6.96 -4.75
N ASN A 5 1.72 -6.39 -5.77
CA ASN A 5 2.73 -7.13 -6.53
C ASN A 5 3.84 -6.23 -7.09
N SER A 6 4.41 -5.35 -6.26
CA SER A 6 5.56 -4.54 -6.70
C SER A 6 6.72 -5.46 -7.08
N PRO A 7 7.30 -5.35 -8.29
CA PRO A 7 8.39 -6.21 -8.74
C PRO A 7 9.60 -6.18 -7.81
N SER A 8 9.78 -5.07 -7.07
CA SER A 8 10.82 -4.93 -6.04
C SER A 8 10.60 -5.82 -4.82
N VAL A 9 9.34 -6.00 -4.40
CA VAL A 9 8.99 -6.87 -3.26
C VAL A 9 9.09 -8.34 -3.68
N ASP A 10 8.60 -8.69 -4.87
CA ASP A 10 8.73 -10.06 -5.42
C ASP A 10 10.22 -10.46 -5.54
N ALA A 11 11.06 -9.60 -6.11
CA ALA A 11 12.49 -9.85 -6.23
C ALA A 11 13.15 -10.04 -4.84
N ALA A 12 12.81 -9.19 -3.87
CA ALA A 12 13.35 -9.28 -2.52
C ALA A 12 12.89 -10.56 -1.78
N VAL A 13 11.64 -10.97 -1.94
CA VAL A 13 11.12 -12.23 -1.37
C VAL A 13 11.88 -13.41 -1.96
N ARG A 14 12.02 -13.50 -3.28
CA ARG A 14 12.74 -14.59 -3.94
C ARG A 14 14.20 -14.67 -3.49
N GLN A 15 14.84 -13.51 -3.35
CA GLN A 15 16.24 -13.43 -2.92
C GLN A 15 16.42 -13.82 -1.44
N ALA A 16 15.47 -13.43 -0.57
CA ALA A 16 15.47 -13.84 0.83
C ALA A 16 15.13 -15.33 1.00
N SER A 17 14.17 -15.86 0.23
CA SER A 17 13.76 -17.26 0.29
C SER A 17 14.83 -18.24 -0.20
N ASN A 18 15.64 -17.83 -1.18
CA ASN A 18 16.70 -18.67 -1.75
C ASN A 18 18.07 -18.47 -1.07
N GLY A 19 18.17 -17.58 -0.08
CA GLY A 19 19.42 -17.29 0.62
C GLY A 19 19.80 -18.39 1.61
N THR A 20 21.09 -18.73 1.71
CA THR A 20 21.59 -19.66 2.73
C THR A 20 21.51 -19.01 4.12
N PRO A 21 20.76 -19.59 5.08
CA PRO A 21 20.62 -19.04 6.43
C PRO A 21 21.97 -18.85 7.14
N GLY A 22 22.08 -17.82 7.97
CA GLY A 22 23.28 -17.54 8.77
C GLY A 22 24.44 -16.87 8.00
N THR A 23 24.29 -16.61 6.70
CA THR A 23 25.29 -15.87 5.92
C THR A 23 25.00 -14.36 5.92
N ALA A 24 26.06 -13.55 5.78
CA ALA A 24 25.92 -12.09 5.63
C ALA A 24 25.07 -11.71 4.39
N GLY A 25 25.16 -12.51 3.32
CA GLY A 25 24.33 -12.33 2.12
C GLY A 25 22.84 -12.51 2.41
N ASN A 26 22.46 -13.54 3.18
CA ASN A 26 21.07 -13.73 3.59
C ASN A 26 20.57 -12.61 4.53
N ALA A 27 21.41 -12.16 5.45
CA ALA A 27 21.08 -11.02 6.31
C ALA A 27 20.83 -9.74 5.50
N ALA A 28 21.64 -9.48 4.48
CA ALA A 28 21.44 -8.36 3.56
C ALA A 28 20.15 -8.50 2.74
N SER A 29 19.85 -9.70 2.21
CA SER A 29 18.58 -9.97 1.50
C SER A 29 17.36 -9.71 2.37
N LEU A 30 17.40 -10.09 3.65
CA LEU A 30 16.33 -9.81 4.61
C LEU A 30 16.20 -8.31 4.94
N LEU A 31 17.30 -7.57 4.99
CA LEU A 31 17.27 -6.11 5.18
C LEU A 31 16.66 -5.40 3.96
N VAL A 32 16.99 -5.84 2.75
CA VAL A 32 16.39 -5.31 1.51
C VAL A 32 14.89 -5.62 1.49
N LEU A 33 14.48 -6.83 1.87
CA LEU A 33 13.07 -7.20 1.96
C LEU A 33 12.32 -6.30 2.96
N ARG A 34 12.86 -6.09 4.15
CA ARG A 34 12.26 -5.17 5.14
C ARG A 34 12.12 -3.75 4.59
N LYS A 35 13.18 -3.23 3.97
CA LYS A 35 13.14 -1.89 3.36
C LYS A 35 12.10 -1.78 2.27
N ALA A 36 11.95 -2.82 1.44
CA ALA A 36 10.93 -2.86 0.39
C ALA A 36 9.51 -2.85 0.97
N MET A 37 9.29 -3.54 2.10
CA MET A 37 8.03 -3.52 2.83
C MET A 37 7.75 -2.13 3.44
N ASP A 38 8.73 -1.48 4.07
CA ASP A 38 8.58 -0.13 4.62
C ASP A 38 8.17 0.90 3.54
N VAL A 39 8.79 0.80 2.35
CA VAL A 39 8.45 1.68 1.23
C VAL A 39 7.03 1.40 0.71
N GLN A 40 6.61 0.13 0.71
CA GLN A 40 5.25 -0.25 0.33
C GLN A 40 4.22 0.30 1.34
N GLU A 41 4.51 0.23 2.64
CA GLU A 41 3.67 0.80 3.69
C GLU A 41 3.52 2.32 3.52
N ALA A 42 4.64 3.03 3.34
CA ALA A 42 4.62 4.48 3.13
C ALA A 42 3.81 4.88 1.88
N GLY A 43 3.94 4.10 0.79
CA GLY A 43 3.15 4.30 -0.43
C GLY A 43 1.66 4.01 -0.22
N ALA A 44 1.32 2.97 0.53
CA ALA A 44 -0.06 2.65 0.87
C ALA A 44 -0.71 3.73 1.76
N ALA A 45 0.04 4.26 2.74
CA ALA A 45 -0.41 5.37 3.57
C ALA A 45 -0.64 6.65 2.75
N ALA A 46 0.22 6.95 1.78
CA ALA A 46 0.05 8.07 0.88
C ALA A 46 -1.20 7.93 -0.01
N LEU A 47 -1.49 6.72 -0.51
CA LEU A 47 -2.71 6.44 -1.26
C LEU A 47 -3.96 6.57 -0.39
N LEU A 48 -3.91 6.09 0.84
CA LEU A 48 -5.00 6.24 1.80
C LEU A 48 -5.26 7.72 2.10
N ALA A 49 -4.21 8.51 2.28
CA ALA A 49 -4.31 9.96 2.47
C ALA A 49 -4.78 10.70 1.21
N ALA A 50 -4.51 10.16 0.02
CA ALA A 50 -4.98 10.68 -1.25
C ALA A 50 -6.43 10.31 -1.56
N LEU A 51 -7.09 9.50 -0.72
CA LEU A 51 -8.52 9.26 -0.88
C LEU A 51 -9.27 10.57 -0.68
N PRO A 52 -10.18 10.93 -1.62
CA PRO A 52 -11.00 12.12 -1.48
C PRO A 52 -11.83 11.99 -0.20
N GLN A 53 -11.87 13.04 0.62
CA GLN A 53 -12.77 13.07 1.77
C GLN A 53 -14.20 12.88 1.28
N ALA A 54 -14.90 11.92 1.91
CA ALA A 54 -16.30 11.65 1.60
C ALA A 54 -17.10 12.96 1.68
N PRO A 55 -17.91 13.31 0.65
CA PRO A 55 -18.73 14.50 0.67
C PRO A 55 -19.58 14.53 1.94
N ALA A 56 -19.59 15.67 2.64
CA ALA A 56 -20.44 15.83 3.80
C ALA A 56 -21.89 15.53 3.40
N LEU A 57 -22.52 14.58 4.11
CA LEU A 57 -23.94 14.29 3.93
C LEU A 57 -24.70 15.58 4.25
N ALA A 58 -25.47 16.08 3.28
CA ALA A 58 -26.30 17.26 3.46
C ALA A 58 -27.37 16.95 4.51
N THR A 59 -27.10 17.28 5.78
CA THR A 59 -28.00 16.96 6.90
C THR A 59 -29.14 17.93 7.07
N GLU A 60 -29.14 19.10 6.42
CA GLU A 60 -30.30 20.01 6.46
C GLU A 60 -30.49 20.78 5.13
N GLY A 61 -31.64 20.57 4.49
CA GLY A 61 -32.04 21.28 3.28
C GLY A 61 -33.36 20.76 2.70
N THR A 62 -34.36 21.64 2.61
CA THR A 62 -35.75 21.40 2.14
C THR A 62 -35.87 21.13 0.62
N LEU A 63 -34.88 20.48 0.00
CA LEU A 63 -34.96 20.07 -1.41
C LEU A 63 -34.69 18.58 -1.55
N GLY A 64 -35.70 17.90 -2.04
CA GLY A 64 -35.78 16.45 -2.13
C GLY A 64 -34.63 15.83 -2.91
N ARG A 65 -34.11 14.74 -2.33
CA ARG A 65 -34.09 13.42 -2.98
C ARG A 65 -33.66 13.39 -4.45
N ASN A 66 -32.56 14.05 -4.80
CA ASN A 66 -31.78 13.77 -6.02
C ASN A 66 -30.29 13.74 -5.64
N ILE A 67 -29.92 12.81 -4.76
CA ILE A 67 -28.51 12.47 -4.55
C ILE A 67 -28.14 11.51 -5.68
N ASN A 68 -27.30 11.95 -6.62
CA ASN A 68 -26.66 11.06 -7.58
C ASN A 68 -25.73 10.12 -6.82
N THR A 69 -26.20 8.89 -6.59
CA THR A 69 -25.44 7.80 -6.00
C THR A 69 -24.42 7.27 -7.00
N TYR A 70 -23.27 7.93 -7.10
CA TYR A 70 -22.04 7.30 -7.59
C TYR A 70 -20.87 7.78 -6.73
N ALA A 71 -20.64 7.07 -5.63
CA ALA A 71 -19.38 7.01 -4.90
C ALA A 71 -19.31 5.64 -4.21
#